data_AF-A0A1G7QQ55-F1
#
_entry.id   AF-A0A1G7QQ55-F1
#
_cell.length_a   1.000
_cell.length_b   1.000
_cell.length_c   1.000
_cell.angle_alpha   90.00
_cell.angle_beta   90.00
_cell.angle_gamma   90.00
#
_symmetry.space_group_name_H-M   'P 1'
#
loop_
_entity.id
_entity.type
_entity.pdbx_description
1 polymer ?
#
loop_
_entity_poly.entity_id
_entity_poly.type
_entity_poly.pdbx_seq_one_letter_code
_entity_poly.pdbx_strand_id
1 'polypeptide(L)'
;MKRAAFFSGFGCRTARRTPLRRAVFLALALAALLALTACNDEHKAEPTHQSSATAQPQNAAGQGAKTASQGSNAAASSPEAEAAAAEQALLPPTPEERDKADAVVAFYNDALNALASGRYGQADLLTAQARYYLQEWQLLPRPEASGNEDRALARRLTPPAGLLAEADATLMTRQVEIMSKAAASIRADYRALERYVQDSSIQDDGARGRALTASMERALADFAAARETYVRTVEGYAVKAEDVLLRGHPLRRQIQAAERLFAGYGAVARLLAPPAPDTAALRAQLQALREALATAGRPPFWAPPEVERLFRAFLKTAAQYEALLAQGVEAAFFSAPLRQSMNDAVRNSRAAYNAFVRAANNVQ
;
A
#
# COMPACT_ATOMS: atom_id res chain seq x y z
N MET A 1 22.74 8.69 -12.62
CA MET A 1 21.87 8.71 -11.42
C MET A 1 22.01 7.43 -10.58
N LYS A 2 21.99 7.49 -9.24
CA LYS A 2 21.89 6.31 -8.34
C LYS A 2 20.47 6.11 -7.80
N ARG A 3 19.48 5.93 -8.68
CA ARG A 3 18.05 5.83 -8.30
C ARG A 3 17.39 4.60 -8.93
N ALA A 4 16.98 3.64 -8.09
CA ALA A 4 16.26 2.42 -8.50
C ALA A 4 15.58 1.65 -7.33
N ALA A 5 14.94 2.34 -6.37
CA ALA A 5 14.35 1.69 -5.18
C ALA A 5 13.00 2.26 -4.68
N PHE A 6 12.40 3.23 -5.39
CA PHE A 6 11.34 4.11 -4.85
C PHE A 6 10.03 3.41 -4.41
N PHE A 7 9.79 2.17 -4.83
CA PHE A 7 8.59 1.39 -4.50
C PHE A 7 8.90 -0.02 -3.95
N SER A 8 9.70 -0.09 -2.90
CA SER A 8 9.88 -1.31 -2.08
C SER A 8 8.81 -1.46 -0.98
N GLY A 9 8.28 -0.35 -0.44
CA GLY A 9 7.59 -0.31 0.86
C GLY A 9 6.20 -0.97 0.97
N PHE A 10 5.53 -1.25 -0.15
CA PHE A 10 4.23 -1.95 -0.18
C PHE A 10 4.27 -3.14 -1.15
N GLY A 11 4.14 -4.34 -0.61
CA GLY A 11 4.09 -5.59 -1.34
C GLY A 11 4.04 -6.79 -0.38
N CYS A 12 3.03 -7.64 -0.53
CA CYS A 12 2.86 -8.83 0.31
C CYS A 12 4.10 -9.74 0.23
N ARG A 13 4.69 -10.11 1.38
CA ARG A 13 5.87 -10.98 1.43
C ARG A 13 5.48 -12.41 1.07
N THR A 14 6.12 -12.95 0.03
CA THR A 14 5.93 -14.33 -0.41
C THR A 14 6.57 -15.33 0.55
N ALA A 15 5.88 -16.44 0.82
CA ALA A 15 6.49 -17.60 1.45
C ALA A 15 7.50 -18.25 0.49
N ARG A 16 8.71 -18.56 1.00
CA ARG A 16 9.71 -19.33 0.23
C ARG A 16 9.26 -20.78 0.12
N ARG A 17 8.94 -21.26 -1.10
CA ARG A 17 8.70 -22.69 -1.37
C ARG A 17 10.02 -23.42 -1.56
N THR A 18 10.31 -24.39 -0.69
CA THR A 18 11.23 -25.51 -0.97
C THR A 18 10.52 -26.60 -1.80
N PRO A 19 11.24 -27.46 -2.53
CA PRO A 19 10.66 -28.24 -3.65
C PRO A 19 9.97 -29.54 -3.20
N LEU A 20 8.70 -29.47 -2.80
CA LEU A 20 7.92 -30.61 -2.30
C LEU A 20 7.41 -31.59 -3.38
N ARG A 21 8.28 -32.01 -4.31
CA ARG A 21 7.96 -32.91 -5.46
C ARG A 21 7.50 -34.34 -5.10
N ARG A 22 7.24 -34.66 -3.82
CA ARG A 22 6.84 -35.99 -3.35
C ARG A 22 5.40 -36.10 -2.81
N ALA A 23 4.72 -35.00 -2.48
CA ALA A 23 3.35 -35.07 -1.92
C ALA A 23 2.25 -35.25 -2.99
N VAL A 24 2.51 -34.85 -4.24
CA VAL A 24 1.50 -34.87 -5.34
C VAL A 24 0.99 -36.29 -5.62
N PHE A 25 1.82 -37.31 -5.42
CA PHE A 25 1.44 -38.72 -5.66
C PHE A 25 0.57 -39.35 -4.58
N LEU A 26 0.53 -38.81 -3.34
CA LEU A 26 -0.37 -39.33 -2.30
C LEU A 26 -1.78 -38.75 -2.41
N ALA A 27 -1.91 -37.46 -2.73
CA ALA A 27 -3.21 -36.79 -2.82
C ALA A 27 -4.10 -37.37 -3.95
N LEU A 28 -3.49 -37.82 -5.04
CA LEU A 28 -4.18 -38.38 -6.21
C LEU A 28 -4.74 -39.79 -5.97
N ALA A 29 -4.18 -40.54 -5.01
CA ALA A 29 -4.70 -41.87 -4.64
C ALA A 29 -5.97 -41.77 -3.76
N LEU A 30 -6.06 -40.75 -2.92
CA LEU A 30 -7.19 -40.60 -1.97
C LEU A 30 -8.47 -40.10 -2.64
N ALA A 31 -8.34 -39.28 -3.70
CA ALA A 31 -9.48 -38.74 -4.45
C ALA A 31 -10.28 -39.81 -5.22
N ALA A 32 -9.70 -40.97 -5.50
CA ALA A 32 -10.34 -42.05 -6.24
C ALA A 32 -11.33 -42.89 -5.41
N LEU A 33 -11.28 -42.82 -4.07
CA LEU A 33 -12.10 -43.66 -3.19
C LEU A 33 -13.41 -43.03 -2.69
N LEU A 34 -13.64 -41.73 -2.95
CA LEU A 34 -14.79 -40.97 -2.39
C LEU A 34 -15.96 -40.77 -3.38
N ALA A 35 -15.98 -41.51 -4.48
CA ALA A 35 -16.93 -41.31 -5.59
C ALA A 35 -18.08 -42.35 -5.66
N LEU A 36 -18.30 -43.20 -4.64
CA LEU A 36 -19.23 -44.34 -4.72
C LEU A 36 -20.15 -44.56 -3.48
N THR A 37 -20.85 -43.51 -3.05
CA THR A 37 -22.15 -43.54 -2.30
C THR A 37 -22.85 -42.18 -2.53
N ALA A 38 -23.96 -42.02 -3.26
CA ALA A 38 -25.34 -42.48 -3.03
C ALA A 38 -26.00 -41.86 -1.76
N CYS A 39 -27.25 -41.36 -1.75
CA CYS A 39 -28.22 -40.95 -2.79
C CYS A 39 -29.45 -40.24 -2.14
N ASN A 40 -30.08 -39.27 -2.82
CA ASN A 40 -31.45 -38.72 -2.55
C ASN A 40 -31.71 -38.07 -1.15
N ASP A 41 -32.83 -37.40 -0.85
CA ASP A 41 -34.14 -37.22 -1.54
C ASP A 41 -34.71 -35.78 -1.46
N GLU A 42 -35.82 -35.50 -2.18
CA GLU A 42 -36.53 -34.19 -2.22
C GLU A 42 -37.57 -33.98 -1.09
N HIS A 43 -38.01 -32.73 -0.85
CA HIS A 43 -39.45 -32.38 -0.74
C HIS A 43 -39.74 -30.87 -0.88
N LYS A 44 -41.02 -30.51 -1.07
CA LYS A 44 -41.50 -29.23 -1.64
C LYS A 44 -42.85 -28.79 -1.02
N ALA A 45 -43.00 -27.51 -0.65
CA ALA A 45 -44.30 -26.80 -0.58
C ALA A 45 -44.19 -25.26 -0.41
N GLU A 46 -44.96 -24.55 -1.25
CA GLU A 46 -45.51 -23.17 -1.13
C GLU A 46 -47.05 -23.31 -1.40
N PRO A 47 -47.94 -22.27 -1.39
CA PRO A 47 -47.77 -20.80 -1.28
C PRO A 47 -48.66 -20.21 -0.13
N THR A 48 -49.37 -19.05 -0.09
CA THR A 48 -49.78 -18.00 -1.07
C THR A 48 -50.30 -16.72 -0.37
N HIS A 49 -50.16 -15.55 -1.02
CA HIS A 49 -51.07 -14.35 -0.99
C HIS A 49 -51.26 -13.55 0.35
N GLN A 50 -51.67 -12.27 0.39
CA GLN A 50 -51.83 -11.17 -0.60
C GLN A 50 -51.94 -9.80 0.11
N SER A 51 -51.44 -8.71 -0.53
CA SER A 51 -52.02 -7.33 -0.64
C SER A 51 -52.42 -6.53 0.65
N SER A 52 -52.61 -5.19 0.70
CA SER A 52 -52.64 -4.09 -0.29
C SER A 52 -52.30 -2.72 0.36
N ALA A 53 -51.87 -1.74 -0.45
CA ALA A 53 -52.21 -0.28 -0.36
C ALA A 53 -51.82 0.55 0.91
N THR A 54 -51.86 1.89 0.94
CA THR A 54 -51.58 3.02 -0.01
C THR A 54 -51.69 4.33 0.80
N ALA A 55 -50.74 5.29 0.68
CA ALA A 55 -51.00 6.75 0.80
C ALA A 55 -49.75 7.64 0.62
N GLN A 56 -49.89 8.72 -0.14
CA GLN A 56 -49.04 9.93 -0.11
C GLN A 56 -49.93 11.12 -0.51
N PRO A 57 -49.87 12.27 0.19
CA PRO A 57 -49.53 13.54 -0.48
C PRO A 57 -48.75 14.53 0.44
N GLN A 58 -47.63 15.15 0.00
CA GLN A 58 -47.46 16.39 -0.80
C GLN A 58 -47.29 17.72 0.00
N ASN A 59 -46.29 18.50 -0.44
CA ASN A 59 -46.20 19.97 -0.53
C ASN A 59 -46.31 20.89 0.71
N ALA A 60 -45.21 21.61 0.99
CA ALA A 60 -45.18 23.08 1.20
C ALA A 60 -43.75 23.63 1.01
N ALA A 61 -43.59 24.93 0.74
CA ALA A 61 -42.29 25.61 0.62
C ALA A 61 -42.30 26.97 1.37
N GLY A 62 -41.15 27.43 1.87
CA GLY A 62 -41.03 28.71 2.59
C GLY A 62 -39.57 29.11 2.88
N GLN A 63 -39.21 30.35 2.55
CA GLN A 63 -37.84 30.91 2.59
C GLN A 63 -37.53 31.64 3.93
N GLY A 64 -36.25 31.81 4.30
CA GLY A 64 -35.84 32.90 5.22
C GLY A 64 -34.50 32.76 5.98
N ALA A 65 -33.65 33.80 5.90
CA ALA A 65 -32.41 34.08 6.68
C ALA A 65 -31.27 33.02 6.62
N LYS A 66 -29.97 33.33 6.41
CA LYS A 66 -29.02 34.29 7.04
C LYS A 66 -28.78 33.96 8.54
N THR A 67 -27.56 33.83 9.07
CA THR A 67 -26.31 34.58 8.81
C THR A 67 -25.04 33.81 9.29
N ALA A 68 -23.85 34.23 8.82
CA ALA A 68 -22.48 33.93 9.31
C ALA A 68 -21.93 32.48 9.16
N SER A 69 -20.72 32.16 8.68
CA SER A 69 -19.46 32.85 8.27
C SER A 69 -18.23 32.64 9.18
N GLN A 70 -17.55 31.50 9.04
CA GLN A 70 -16.14 31.21 9.38
C GLN A 70 -15.78 29.87 8.69
N GLY A 71 -14.60 29.64 8.12
CA GLY A 71 -13.51 30.54 7.74
C GLY A 71 -12.42 29.70 7.06
N SER A 72 -12.14 29.92 5.78
CA SER A 72 -11.17 29.10 5.00
C SER A 72 -10.08 29.98 4.41
N ASN A 73 -8.85 29.81 4.89
CA ASN A 73 -7.68 30.53 4.39
C ASN A 73 -7.16 29.91 3.08
N ALA A 74 -7.91 30.13 2.00
CA ALA A 74 -7.33 30.09 0.66
C ALA A 74 -6.44 31.35 0.49
N ALA A 75 -5.16 31.23 0.87
CA ALA A 75 -4.18 32.28 0.60
C ALA A 75 -3.99 32.40 -0.91
N ALA A 76 -4.54 33.44 -1.51
CA ALA A 76 -4.39 33.70 -2.94
C ALA A 76 -2.93 34.05 -3.24
N SER A 77 -2.27 33.21 -4.04
CA SER A 77 -0.98 33.52 -4.65
C SER A 77 -1.13 34.71 -5.60
N SER A 78 -0.33 35.76 -5.39
CA SER A 78 -0.28 36.90 -6.31
C SER A 78 0.21 36.44 -7.70
N PRO A 79 -0.30 36.99 -8.81
CA PRO A 79 0.16 36.61 -10.16
C PRO A 79 1.67 36.76 -10.36
N GLU A 80 2.28 37.74 -9.71
CA GLU A 80 3.73 37.98 -9.71
C GLU A 80 4.53 36.89 -8.99
N ALA A 81 3.95 36.27 -7.95
CA ALA A 81 4.55 35.14 -7.24
C ALA A 81 4.47 33.84 -8.07
N GLU A 82 3.37 33.65 -8.81
CA GLU A 82 3.24 32.53 -9.76
C GLU A 82 4.14 32.71 -10.98
N ALA A 83 4.28 33.94 -11.50
CA ALA A 83 5.23 34.27 -12.55
C ALA A 83 6.68 34.04 -12.11
N ALA A 84 7.08 34.53 -10.93
CA ALA A 84 8.41 34.30 -10.38
C ALA A 84 8.69 32.81 -10.11
N ALA A 85 7.69 32.04 -9.64
CA ALA A 85 7.82 30.59 -9.48
C ALA A 85 7.95 29.86 -10.83
N ALA A 86 7.24 30.31 -11.88
CA ALA A 86 7.36 29.76 -13.22
C ALA A 86 8.75 30.06 -13.84
N GLU A 87 9.30 31.24 -13.61
CA GLU A 87 10.63 31.64 -14.08
C GLU A 87 11.75 30.89 -13.32
N GLN A 88 11.61 30.72 -12.00
CA GLN A 88 12.49 29.85 -11.20
C GLN A 88 12.39 28.37 -11.60
N ALA A 89 11.25 27.91 -12.12
CA ALA A 89 11.08 26.56 -12.65
C ALA A 89 11.77 26.33 -14.01
N LEU A 90 12.19 27.39 -14.70
CA LEU A 90 13.01 27.33 -15.93
C LEU A 90 14.52 27.30 -15.63
N LEU A 91 14.96 27.95 -14.55
CA LEU A 91 16.37 27.96 -14.15
C LEU A 91 16.82 26.60 -13.58
N PRO A 92 17.91 25.99 -14.08
CA PRO A 92 18.40 24.71 -13.55
C PRO A 92 18.80 24.87 -12.08
N PRO A 93 18.54 23.86 -11.22
CA PRO A 93 18.79 23.97 -9.80
C PRO A 93 20.30 24.02 -9.49
N THR A 94 20.64 24.70 -8.40
CA THR A 94 22.04 24.85 -7.95
C THR A 94 22.64 23.51 -7.51
N PRO A 95 23.97 23.38 -7.42
CA PRO A 95 24.60 22.18 -6.86
C PRO A 95 24.09 21.85 -5.44
N GLU A 96 23.97 22.87 -4.58
CA GLU A 96 23.50 22.72 -3.19
C GLU A 96 22.02 22.29 -3.12
N GLU A 97 21.16 22.84 -4.00
CA GLU A 97 19.76 22.39 -4.13
C GLU A 97 19.68 20.92 -4.56
N ARG A 98 20.52 20.51 -5.53
CA ARG A 98 20.59 19.12 -6.00
C ARG A 98 21.08 18.17 -4.92
N ASP A 99 22.18 18.50 -4.25
CA ASP A 99 22.78 17.64 -3.21
C ASP A 99 21.82 17.47 -2.02
N LYS A 100 21.14 18.55 -1.59
CA LYS A 100 20.10 18.46 -0.56
C LYS A 100 18.91 17.61 -1.03
N ALA A 101 18.48 17.76 -2.28
CA ALA A 101 17.37 16.98 -2.83
C ALA A 101 17.71 15.47 -2.98
N ASP A 102 18.93 15.12 -3.40
CA ASP A 102 19.36 13.72 -3.47
C ASP A 102 19.53 13.12 -2.07
N ALA A 103 19.98 13.90 -1.07
CA ALA A 103 20.02 13.46 0.33
C ALA A 103 18.62 13.20 0.92
N VAL A 104 17.63 14.06 0.63
CA VAL A 104 16.23 13.88 1.06
C VAL A 104 15.65 12.58 0.49
N VAL A 105 15.89 12.33 -0.81
CA VAL A 105 15.39 11.11 -1.46
C VAL A 105 16.15 9.86 -1.03
N ALA A 106 17.47 9.94 -0.80
CA ALA A 106 18.23 8.82 -0.23
C ALA A 106 17.65 8.40 1.13
N PHE A 107 17.42 9.38 2.02
CA PHE A 107 16.78 9.15 3.31
C PHE A 107 15.36 8.57 3.18
N TYR A 108 14.53 9.08 2.27
CA TYR A 108 13.19 8.52 1.98
C TYR A 108 13.24 7.04 1.59
N ASN A 109 14.13 6.67 0.66
CA ASN A 109 14.28 5.28 0.21
C ASN A 109 14.77 4.37 1.36
N ASP A 110 15.79 4.79 2.11
CA ASP A 110 16.31 4.02 3.24
C ASP A 110 15.29 3.87 4.37
N ALA A 111 14.47 4.90 4.62
CA ALA A 111 13.38 4.84 5.59
C ALA A 111 12.28 3.86 5.17
N LEU A 112 11.83 3.87 3.89
CA LEU A 112 10.87 2.87 3.41
C LEU A 112 11.44 1.44 3.47
N ASN A 113 12.70 1.26 3.09
CA ASN A 113 13.39 -0.02 3.19
C ASN A 113 13.50 -0.50 4.65
N ALA A 114 13.70 0.42 5.60
CA ALA A 114 13.74 0.10 7.02
C ALA A 114 12.35 -0.26 7.59
N LEU A 115 11.30 0.50 7.25
CA LEU A 115 9.91 0.18 7.62
C LEU A 115 9.44 -1.17 7.05
N ALA A 116 9.91 -1.56 5.88
CA ALA A 116 9.62 -2.85 5.27
C ALA A 116 10.40 -4.04 5.88
N SER A 117 11.25 -3.80 6.90
CA SER A 117 12.28 -4.74 7.39
C SER A 117 12.30 -4.91 8.92
N GLY A 118 13.02 -5.94 9.39
CA GLY A 118 13.16 -6.27 10.83
C GLY A 118 11.82 -6.30 11.57
N ARG A 119 11.81 -5.80 12.82
CA ARG A 119 10.58 -5.58 13.62
C ARG A 119 9.45 -4.85 12.89
N TYR A 120 9.75 -3.84 12.07
CA TYR A 120 8.75 -2.99 11.44
C TYR A 120 7.99 -3.76 10.35
N GLY A 121 8.71 -4.52 9.52
CA GLY A 121 8.13 -5.42 8.51
C GLY A 121 7.51 -6.72 9.05
N GLN A 122 7.43 -6.90 10.38
CA GLN A 122 6.87 -8.08 11.04
C GLN A 122 5.55 -7.82 11.78
N ALA A 123 5.17 -6.55 12.03
CA ALA A 123 3.97 -6.21 12.81
C ALA A 123 2.69 -6.81 12.21
N ASP A 124 2.44 -6.55 10.91
CA ASP A 124 1.30 -7.09 10.16
C ASP A 124 1.29 -8.63 10.15
N LEU A 125 2.47 -9.25 9.99
CA LEU A 125 2.64 -10.70 9.87
C LEU A 125 2.24 -11.42 11.14
N LEU A 126 2.66 -10.94 12.32
CA LEU A 126 2.40 -11.61 13.58
C LEU A 126 0.93 -11.53 13.98
N THR A 127 0.28 -10.38 13.77
CA THR A 127 -1.17 -10.26 13.97
C THR A 127 -1.96 -11.13 12.99
N ALA A 128 -1.50 -11.27 11.74
CA ALA A 128 -2.10 -12.19 10.77
C ALA A 128 -1.91 -13.67 11.16
N GLN A 129 -0.75 -14.05 11.69
CA GLN A 129 -0.48 -15.41 12.18
C GLN A 129 -1.30 -15.74 13.45
N ALA A 130 -1.54 -14.76 14.33
CA ALA A 130 -2.41 -14.92 15.49
C ALA A 130 -3.88 -15.13 15.09
N ARG A 131 -4.38 -14.38 14.09
CA ARG A 131 -5.70 -14.60 13.47
C ARG A 131 -5.83 -15.99 12.85
N TYR A 132 -4.79 -16.48 12.18
CA TYR A 132 -4.77 -17.81 11.57
C TYR A 132 -4.83 -18.94 12.61
N TYR A 133 -4.11 -18.80 13.73
CA TYR A 133 -4.23 -19.74 14.86
C TYR A 133 -5.67 -19.80 15.41
N LEU A 134 -6.41 -18.68 15.46
CA LEU A 134 -7.83 -18.69 15.88
C LEU A 134 -8.79 -19.38 14.90
N GLN A 135 -8.32 -19.78 13.71
CA GLN A 135 -9.10 -20.49 12.70
C GLN A 135 -8.69 -21.96 12.62
N GLU A 136 -7.39 -22.24 12.53
CA GLU A 136 -6.83 -23.57 12.23
C GLU A 136 -6.16 -24.24 13.45
N TRP A 137 -6.16 -23.58 14.62
CA TRP A 137 -5.46 -23.96 15.86
C TRP A 137 -3.94 -24.21 15.70
N GLN A 138 -3.36 -23.73 14.60
CA GLN A 138 -1.96 -23.88 14.25
C GLN A 138 -1.21 -22.55 14.35
N LEU A 139 -0.41 -22.40 15.40
CA LEU A 139 0.47 -21.24 15.56
C LEU A 139 1.77 -21.43 14.77
N LEU A 140 2.03 -20.55 13.81
CA LEU A 140 3.27 -20.57 13.04
C LEU A 140 4.45 -20.02 13.87
N PRO A 141 5.68 -20.51 13.66
CA PRO A 141 6.85 -19.97 14.33
C PRO A 141 7.09 -18.51 13.88
N ARG A 142 7.29 -17.64 14.86
CA ARG A 142 7.63 -16.24 14.66
C ARG A 142 9.03 -16.08 14.05
N PRO A 143 9.24 -15.13 13.12
CA PRO A 143 10.58 -14.80 12.66
C PRO A 143 11.48 -14.27 13.78
N GLU A 144 12.75 -14.64 13.71
CA GLU A 144 13.78 -14.09 14.60
C GLU A 144 13.90 -12.56 14.52
N ALA A 145 14.47 -11.97 15.56
CA ALA A 145 14.77 -10.53 15.59
C ALA A 145 16.13 -10.25 16.23
N SER A 146 17.05 -9.74 15.43
CA SER A 146 18.35 -9.25 15.87
C SER A 146 18.21 -7.87 16.51
N GLY A 147 18.46 -7.77 17.81
CA GLY A 147 18.45 -6.49 18.54
C GLY A 147 19.52 -5.48 18.06
N ASN A 148 20.45 -5.91 17.21
CA ASN A 148 21.41 -5.03 16.54
C ASN A 148 20.83 -4.49 15.22
N GLU A 149 20.18 -5.33 14.42
CA GLU A 149 19.45 -4.90 13.22
C GLU A 149 18.30 -3.95 13.58
N ASP A 150 17.50 -4.28 14.59
CA ASP A 150 16.39 -3.44 15.05
C ASP A 150 16.86 -2.03 15.49
N ARG A 151 18.02 -1.93 16.14
CA ARG A 151 18.64 -0.63 16.50
C ARG A 151 19.24 0.09 15.30
N ALA A 152 19.78 -0.62 14.32
CA ALA A 152 20.25 -0.03 13.06
C ALA A 152 19.09 0.48 12.19
N LEU A 153 17.97 -0.25 12.15
CA LEU A 153 16.74 0.13 11.46
C LEU A 153 16.12 1.37 12.08
N ALA A 154 16.02 1.44 13.42
CA ALA A 154 15.53 2.64 14.11
C ALA A 154 16.34 3.90 13.75
N ARG A 155 17.68 3.80 13.70
CA ARG A 155 18.56 4.91 13.29
C ARG A 155 18.34 5.36 11.85
N ARG A 156 17.97 4.47 10.93
CA ARG A 156 17.62 4.81 9.52
C ARG A 156 16.27 5.53 9.39
N LEU A 157 15.48 5.59 10.46
CA LEU A 157 14.22 6.33 10.51
C LEU A 157 14.37 7.71 11.18
N THR A 158 15.56 8.06 11.68
CA THR A 158 15.86 9.40 12.20
C THR A 158 16.47 10.24 11.07
N PRO A 159 15.86 11.38 10.69
CA PRO A 159 16.46 12.25 9.67
C PRO A 159 17.76 12.90 10.19
N PRO A 160 18.81 13.00 9.35
CA PRO A 160 19.98 13.82 9.64
C PRO A 160 19.62 15.28 9.97
N ALA A 161 20.39 15.89 10.87
CA ALA A 161 20.21 17.28 11.27
C ALA A 161 20.28 18.23 10.05
N GLY A 162 19.35 19.19 9.97
CA GLY A 162 19.25 20.16 8.88
C GLY A 162 18.69 19.63 7.54
N LEU A 163 18.45 18.31 7.41
CA LEU A 163 17.89 17.73 6.18
C LEU A 163 16.42 18.15 5.97
N LEU A 164 15.62 18.03 7.04
CA LEU A 164 14.20 18.37 7.11
C LEU A 164 13.98 19.51 8.12
N ALA A 165 12.77 20.10 8.16
CA ALA A 165 12.43 21.05 9.22
C ALA A 165 12.39 20.37 10.60
N GLU A 166 12.82 21.10 11.64
CA GLU A 166 12.98 20.56 13.00
C GLU A 166 11.66 20.03 13.60
N ALA A 167 10.54 20.69 13.33
CA ALA A 167 9.21 20.25 13.74
C ALA A 167 8.83 18.90 13.11
N ASP A 168 9.13 18.70 11.82
CA ASP A 168 8.88 17.44 11.12
C ASP A 168 9.85 16.34 11.57
N ALA A 169 11.12 16.66 11.79
CA ALA A 169 12.11 15.72 12.35
C ALA A 169 11.72 15.23 13.74
N THR A 170 11.19 16.12 14.58
CA THR A 170 10.64 15.82 15.92
C THR A 170 9.39 14.95 15.81
N LEU A 171 8.45 15.30 14.92
CA LEU A 171 7.25 14.51 14.65
C LEU A 171 7.60 13.09 14.18
N MET A 172 8.51 12.96 13.21
CA MET A 172 8.97 11.68 12.67
C MET A 172 9.62 10.81 13.76
N THR A 173 10.48 11.39 14.60
CA THR A 173 11.10 10.69 15.73
C THR A 173 10.04 10.13 16.68
N ARG A 174 9.03 10.92 17.04
CA ARG A 174 7.89 10.47 17.86
C ARG A 174 7.08 9.35 17.18
N GLN A 175 6.89 9.38 15.86
CA GLN A 175 6.23 8.26 15.16
C GLN A 175 7.07 6.98 15.19
N VAL A 176 8.41 7.09 15.10
CA VAL A 176 9.33 5.94 15.24
C VAL A 176 9.26 5.35 16.64
N GLU A 177 9.08 6.15 17.69
CA GLU A 177 8.85 5.68 19.06
C GLU A 177 7.50 4.94 19.19
N ILE A 178 6.42 5.48 18.63
CA ILE A 178 5.09 4.84 18.66
C ILE A 178 5.12 3.49 17.92
N MET A 179 5.62 3.47 16.68
CA MET A 179 5.84 2.23 15.92
C MET A 179 6.74 1.25 16.68
N SER A 180 7.76 1.76 17.38
CA SER A 180 8.70 0.95 18.17
C SER A 180 8.07 0.29 19.39
N LYS A 181 7.18 1.00 20.09
CA LYS A 181 6.43 0.50 21.25
C LYS A 181 5.39 -0.53 20.79
N ALA A 182 4.65 -0.22 19.73
CA ALA A 182 3.63 -1.09 19.16
C ALA A 182 4.21 -2.43 18.65
N ALA A 183 5.28 -2.38 17.83
CA ALA A 183 5.93 -3.60 17.34
C ALA A 183 6.55 -4.46 18.46
N ALA A 184 7.03 -3.83 19.54
CA ALA A 184 7.48 -4.54 20.74
C ALA A 184 6.31 -5.22 21.48
N SER A 185 5.15 -4.55 21.60
CA SER A 185 3.94 -5.13 22.20
C SER A 185 3.45 -6.34 21.41
N ILE A 186 3.33 -6.22 20.08
CA ILE A 186 2.93 -7.35 19.20
C ILE A 186 3.89 -8.53 19.36
N ARG A 187 5.22 -8.30 19.37
CA ARG A 187 6.22 -9.37 19.61
C ARG A 187 6.22 -9.93 21.05
N ALA A 188 5.59 -9.27 22.01
CA ALA A 188 5.43 -9.73 23.39
C ALA A 188 4.12 -10.52 23.57
N ASP A 189 3.00 -10.05 23.02
CA ASP A 189 1.72 -10.77 23.01
C ASP A 189 1.84 -12.08 22.20
N TYR A 190 2.57 -12.06 21.08
CA TYR A 190 2.90 -13.28 20.35
C TYR A 190 3.78 -14.25 21.16
N ARG A 191 4.64 -13.77 22.08
CA ARG A 191 5.39 -14.63 23.03
C ARG A 191 4.50 -15.24 24.10
N ALA A 192 3.47 -14.51 24.55
CA ALA A 192 2.48 -15.07 25.45
C ALA A 192 1.65 -16.16 24.73
N LEU A 193 1.36 -15.98 23.44
CA LEU A 193 0.65 -16.96 22.62
C LEU A 193 1.51 -18.20 22.31
N GLU A 194 2.78 -18.02 21.93
CA GLU A 194 3.77 -19.10 21.76
C GLU A 194 3.83 -20.01 22.99
N ARG A 195 3.90 -19.44 24.18
CA ARG A 195 3.95 -20.19 25.45
C ARG A 195 2.62 -20.86 25.79
N TYR A 196 1.51 -20.16 25.59
CA TYR A 196 0.16 -20.68 25.87
C TYR A 196 -0.16 -21.92 25.04
N VAL A 197 0.15 -21.90 23.74
CA VAL A 197 -0.07 -23.04 22.82
C VAL A 197 0.93 -24.19 23.05
N GLN A 198 2.06 -23.93 23.73
CA GLN A 198 3.05 -24.94 24.10
C GLN A 198 2.81 -25.57 25.48
N ASP A 199 1.89 -25.03 26.28
CA ASP A 199 1.61 -25.52 27.63
C ASP A 199 0.58 -26.66 27.60
N SER A 200 1.09 -27.90 27.58
CA SER A 200 0.27 -29.11 27.55
C SER A 200 -0.55 -29.37 28.82
N SER A 201 -0.48 -28.50 29.85
CA SER A 201 -1.36 -28.54 31.02
C SER A 201 -2.66 -27.76 30.82
N ILE A 202 -2.75 -26.94 29.77
CA ILE A 202 -3.89 -26.09 29.48
C ILE A 202 -4.86 -26.77 28.49
N GLN A 203 -6.14 -26.81 28.85
CA GLN A 203 -7.21 -27.04 27.88
C GLN A 203 -7.51 -25.70 27.17
N ASP A 204 -7.17 -25.60 25.89
CA ASP A 204 -7.34 -24.37 25.10
C ASP A 204 -8.81 -24.16 24.70
N ASP A 205 -9.44 -23.11 25.25
CA ASP A 205 -10.79 -22.64 24.92
C ASP A 205 -10.76 -21.48 23.89
N GLY A 206 -9.56 -21.11 23.45
CA GLY A 206 -9.25 -19.96 22.63
C GLY A 206 -9.49 -18.60 23.30
N ALA A 207 -9.94 -18.51 24.56
CA ALA A 207 -10.27 -17.22 25.19
C ALA A 207 -9.01 -16.39 25.42
N ARG A 208 -7.92 -17.04 25.85
CA ARG A 208 -6.60 -16.40 25.94
C ARG A 208 -6.07 -16.00 24.56
N GLY A 209 -6.25 -16.86 23.57
CA GLY A 209 -5.91 -16.60 22.16
C GLY A 209 -6.63 -15.38 21.59
N ARG A 210 -7.95 -15.29 21.81
CA ARG A 210 -8.81 -14.16 21.41
C ARG A 210 -8.36 -12.86 22.10
N ALA A 211 -8.10 -12.90 23.40
CA ALA A 211 -7.62 -11.74 24.16
C ALA A 211 -6.24 -11.23 23.69
N LEU A 212 -5.29 -12.14 23.42
CA LEU A 212 -3.97 -11.79 22.89
C LEU A 212 -4.04 -11.26 21.46
N THR A 213 -4.87 -11.84 20.60
CA THR A 213 -5.08 -11.36 19.22
C THR A 213 -5.69 -9.96 19.22
N ALA A 214 -6.73 -9.72 20.03
CA ALA A 214 -7.31 -8.38 20.21
C ALA A 214 -6.36 -7.36 20.85
N SER A 215 -5.28 -7.79 21.53
CA SER A 215 -4.18 -6.92 21.96
C SER A 215 -3.26 -6.57 20.79
N MET A 216 -2.83 -7.57 20.02
CA MET A 216 -2.00 -7.40 18.83
C MET A 216 -2.68 -6.54 17.75
N GLU A 217 -4.00 -6.63 17.60
CA GLU A 217 -4.77 -5.81 16.65
C GLU A 217 -4.83 -4.33 17.05
N ARG A 218 -5.02 -4.02 18.35
CA ARG A 218 -4.98 -2.64 18.85
C ARG A 218 -3.59 -2.02 18.69
N ALA A 219 -2.55 -2.77 19.05
CA ALA A 219 -1.17 -2.34 18.83
C ALA A 219 -0.86 -2.17 17.32
N LEU A 220 -1.43 -2.99 16.44
CA LEU A 220 -1.25 -2.84 14.99
C LEU A 220 -1.96 -1.59 14.45
N ALA A 221 -3.10 -1.18 15.01
CA ALA A 221 -3.76 0.08 14.65
C ALA A 221 -2.89 1.30 15.01
N ASP A 222 -2.34 1.34 16.24
CA ASP A 222 -1.37 2.37 16.66
C ASP A 222 -0.14 2.40 15.73
N PHE A 223 0.40 1.23 15.40
CA PHE A 223 1.53 1.08 14.47
C PHE A 223 1.21 1.63 13.09
N ALA A 224 0.03 1.29 12.53
CA ALA A 224 -0.37 1.69 11.19
C ALA A 224 -0.60 3.21 11.09
N ALA A 225 -1.27 3.82 12.07
CA ALA A 225 -1.50 5.27 12.11
C ALA A 225 -0.18 6.07 12.24
N ALA A 226 0.75 5.58 13.08
CA ALA A 226 2.08 6.17 13.20
C ALA A 226 2.91 6.00 11.92
N ARG A 227 2.84 4.83 11.27
CA ARG A 227 3.50 4.55 9.99
C ARG A 227 2.96 5.41 8.86
N GLU A 228 1.65 5.59 8.73
CA GLU A 228 1.06 6.47 7.72
C GLU A 228 1.48 7.93 7.95
N THR A 229 1.44 8.40 9.20
CA THR A 229 1.87 9.76 9.54
C THR A 229 3.36 9.97 9.20
N TYR A 230 4.23 9.04 9.58
CA TYR A 230 5.66 9.07 9.25
C TYR A 230 5.89 9.11 7.73
N VAL A 231 5.28 8.19 6.99
CA VAL A 231 5.48 8.05 5.54
C VAL A 231 5.00 9.31 4.82
N ARG A 232 3.80 9.80 5.13
CA ARG A 232 3.23 11.01 4.53
C ARG A 232 4.12 12.24 4.74
N THR A 233 4.71 12.41 5.92
CA THR A 233 5.65 13.52 6.18
C THR A 233 6.87 13.42 5.28
N VAL A 234 7.57 12.27 5.25
CA VAL A 234 8.80 12.14 4.46
C VAL A 234 8.55 12.10 2.95
N GLU A 235 7.42 11.55 2.49
CA GLU A 235 6.95 11.59 1.11
C GLU A 235 6.70 13.03 0.64
N GLY A 236 6.11 13.88 1.49
CA GLY A 236 5.90 15.31 1.22
C GLY A 236 7.20 16.13 1.06
N TYR A 237 8.33 15.64 1.57
CA TYR A 237 9.66 16.19 1.28
C TYR A 237 10.28 15.55 0.04
N ALA A 238 10.13 14.23 -0.14
CA ALA A 238 10.64 13.52 -1.31
C ALA A 238 10.08 14.08 -2.62
N VAL A 239 8.76 14.30 -2.73
CA VAL A 239 8.13 14.87 -3.92
C VAL A 239 8.68 16.25 -4.29
N LYS A 240 8.98 17.11 -3.28
CA LYS A 240 9.59 18.44 -3.51
C LYS A 240 11.03 18.31 -4.01
N ALA A 241 11.81 17.40 -3.42
CA ALA A 241 13.17 17.10 -3.84
C ALA A 241 13.22 16.50 -5.26
N GLU A 242 12.25 15.67 -5.63
CA GLU A 242 12.15 15.12 -6.97
C GLU A 242 11.77 16.16 -8.02
N ASP A 243 10.88 17.12 -7.71
CA ASP A 243 10.59 18.18 -8.67
C ASP A 243 11.79 19.11 -8.93
N VAL A 244 12.60 19.39 -7.89
CA VAL A 244 13.90 20.06 -8.02
C VAL A 244 14.82 19.28 -8.97
N LEU A 245 15.00 17.98 -8.75
CA LEU A 245 15.93 17.16 -9.52
C LEU A 245 15.46 16.81 -10.94
N LEU A 246 14.15 16.83 -11.18
CA LEU A 246 13.55 16.67 -12.50
C LEU A 246 13.43 17.99 -13.26
N ARG A 247 13.75 19.14 -12.65
CA ARG A 247 13.73 20.45 -13.31
C ARG A 247 14.71 20.45 -14.50
N GLY A 248 14.18 20.68 -15.71
CA GLY A 248 14.93 20.57 -16.98
C GLY A 248 15.19 19.15 -17.48
N HIS A 249 14.72 18.09 -16.79
CA HIS A 249 15.00 16.71 -17.18
C HIS A 249 14.13 16.25 -18.37
N PRO A 250 14.71 15.68 -19.46
CA PRO A 250 13.97 15.35 -20.68
C PRO A 250 12.90 14.25 -20.50
N LEU A 251 13.03 13.44 -19.43
CA LEU A 251 12.06 12.40 -19.05
C LEU A 251 11.15 12.80 -17.88
N ARG A 252 11.07 14.09 -17.48
CA ARG A 252 10.25 14.55 -16.34
C ARG A 252 8.79 14.08 -16.46
N ARG A 253 8.17 14.21 -17.65
CA ARG A 253 6.78 13.77 -17.89
C ARG A 253 6.58 12.26 -17.69
N GLN A 254 7.56 11.46 -18.11
CA GLN A 254 7.54 10.00 -18.06
C GLN A 254 7.70 9.50 -16.62
N ILE A 255 8.63 10.10 -15.88
CA ILE A 255 8.89 9.79 -14.47
C ILE A 255 7.69 10.19 -13.61
N GLN A 256 7.18 11.42 -13.75
CA GLN A 256 5.95 11.88 -13.08
C GLN A 256 4.70 11.08 -13.47
N ALA A 257 4.60 10.56 -14.70
CA ALA A 257 3.51 9.68 -15.09
C ALA A 257 3.61 8.30 -14.42
N ALA A 258 4.81 7.75 -14.23
CA ALA A 258 5.02 6.51 -13.52
C ALA A 258 4.72 6.64 -12.02
N GLU A 259 5.15 7.74 -11.39
CA GLU A 259 4.81 8.09 -10.00
C GLU A 259 3.29 8.08 -9.77
N ARG A 260 2.52 8.76 -10.64
CA ARG A 260 1.04 8.81 -10.56
C ARG A 260 0.41 7.42 -10.67
N LEU A 261 0.92 6.55 -11.54
CA LEU A 261 0.44 5.17 -11.67
C LEU A 261 0.74 4.34 -10.41
N PHE A 262 1.96 4.43 -9.85
CA PHE A 262 2.31 3.72 -8.62
C PHE A 262 1.56 4.25 -7.38
N ALA A 263 1.35 5.56 -7.28
CA ALA A 263 0.52 6.18 -6.25
C ALA A 263 -0.95 5.70 -6.35
N GLY A 264 -1.47 5.58 -7.57
CA GLY A 264 -2.79 5.00 -7.84
C GLY A 264 -2.90 3.54 -7.35
N TYR A 265 -1.88 2.70 -7.57
CA TYR A 265 -1.85 1.34 -7.01
C TYR A 265 -1.86 1.35 -5.47
N GLY A 266 -1.15 2.30 -4.84
CA GLY A 266 -1.13 2.49 -3.39
C GLY A 266 -2.48 2.93 -2.82
N ALA A 267 -3.20 3.79 -3.54
CA ALA A 267 -4.58 4.17 -3.20
C ALA A 267 -5.55 2.98 -3.29
N VAL A 268 -5.51 2.21 -4.39
CA VAL A 268 -6.30 0.97 -4.54
C VAL A 268 -5.99 -0.03 -3.42
N ALA A 269 -4.71 -0.22 -3.08
CA ALA A 269 -4.31 -1.13 -2.01
C ALA A 269 -4.88 -0.71 -0.63
N ARG A 270 -4.94 0.60 -0.34
CA ARG A 270 -5.61 1.12 0.87
C ARG A 270 -7.12 0.92 0.82
N LEU A 271 -7.77 1.19 -0.32
CA LEU A 271 -9.22 1.00 -0.49
C LEU A 271 -9.66 -0.48 -0.42
N LEU A 272 -8.76 -1.42 -0.70
CA LEU A 272 -9.00 -2.87 -0.60
C LEU A 272 -8.57 -3.50 0.74
N ALA A 273 -8.02 -2.71 1.68
CA ALA A 273 -7.61 -3.20 3.00
C ALA A 273 -8.79 -3.41 3.99
N PRO A 274 -9.85 -2.58 4.01
CA PRO A 274 -11.06 -2.86 4.79
C PRO A 274 -11.78 -4.14 4.33
N PRO A 275 -12.56 -4.80 5.21
CA PRO A 275 -13.36 -5.98 4.85
C PRO A 275 -14.51 -5.62 3.89
N ALA A 276 -15.08 -4.42 4.02
CA ALA A 276 -16.04 -3.85 3.10
C ALA A 276 -15.37 -2.66 2.36
N PRO A 277 -14.89 -2.84 1.11
CA PRO A 277 -14.19 -1.79 0.37
C PRO A 277 -15.17 -0.78 -0.25
N ASP A 278 -14.78 0.50 -0.30
CA ASP A 278 -15.57 1.55 -0.94
C ASP A 278 -15.57 1.41 -2.47
N THR A 279 -16.69 0.92 -3.03
CA THR A 279 -16.85 0.72 -4.47
C THR A 279 -17.00 2.02 -5.27
N ALA A 280 -17.32 3.16 -4.64
CA ALA A 280 -17.36 4.46 -5.30
C ALA A 280 -15.94 5.04 -5.40
N ALA A 281 -15.17 5.02 -4.32
CA ALA A 281 -13.76 5.43 -4.33
C ALA A 281 -12.91 4.53 -5.26
N LEU A 282 -13.17 3.22 -5.31
CA LEU A 282 -12.51 2.32 -6.26
C LEU A 282 -12.84 2.65 -7.72
N ARG A 283 -14.09 3.03 -8.03
CA ARG A 283 -14.47 3.51 -9.39
C ARG A 283 -13.77 4.81 -9.74
N ALA A 284 -13.71 5.78 -8.83
CA ALA A 284 -12.98 7.02 -9.05
C ALA A 284 -11.48 6.76 -9.30
N GLN A 285 -10.87 5.89 -8.48
CA GLN A 285 -9.46 5.54 -8.61
C GLN A 285 -9.13 4.75 -9.89
N LEU A 286 -10.07 3.95 -10.39
CA LEU A 286 -9.98 3.29 -11.70
C LEU A 286 -9.96 4.29 -12.86
N GLN A 287 -10.84 5.31 -12.84
CA GLN A 287 -10.83 6.35 -13.88
C GLN A 287 -9.55 7.20 -13.83
N ALA A 288 -9.08 7.58 -12.63
CA ALA A 288 -7.81 8.29 -12.48
C ALA A 288 -6.60 7.49 -13.00
N LEU A 289 -6.60 6.16 -12.87
CA LEU A 289 -5.59 5.28 -13.48
C LEU A 289 -5.70 5.24 -15.02
N ARG A 290 -6.91 5.22 -15.57
CA ARG A 290 -7.15 5.30 -17.03
C ARG A 290 -6.67 6.63 -17.62
N GLU A 291 -6.95 7.74 -16.96
CA GLU A 291 -6.47 9.08 -17.35
C GLU A 291 -4.94 9.19 -17.28
N ALA A 292 -4.31 8.64 -16.23
CA ALA A 292 -2.86 8.55 -16.12
C ALA A 292 -2.24 7.73 -17.27
N LEU A 293 -2.79 6.56 -17.59
CA LEU A 293 -2.34 5.75 -18.74
C LEU A 293 -2.51 6.50 -20.07
N ALA A 294 -3.68 7.12 -20.29
CA ALA A 294 -4.01 7.83 -21.52
C ALA A 294 -3.21 9.12 -21.73
N THR A 295 -2.56 9.65 -20.69
CA THR A 295 -1.67 10.82 -20.76
C THR A 295 -0.19 10.43 -20.81
N ALA A 296 0.22 9.36 -20.11
CA ALA A 296 1.61 8.92 -20.03
C ALA A 296 2.24 8.54 -21.38
N GLY A 297 1.46 7.93 -22.29
CA GLY A 297 1.96 7.43 -23.58
C GLY A 297 2.05 8.47 -24.71
N ARG A 298 1.71 9.73 -24.45
CA ARG A 298 1.58 10.79 -25.48
C ARG A 298 2.95 11.40 -25.88
N PRO A 299 3.22 11.60 -27.18
CA PRO A 299 4.38 12.37 -27.65
C PRO A 299 4.43 13.82 -27.09
N PRO A 300 5.54 14.55 -27.30
CA PRO A 300 6.87 14.07 -27.73
C PRO A 300 7.60 13.29 -26.64
N PHE A 301 8.49 12.38 -27.05
CA PHE A 301 9.36 11.58 -26.17
C PHE A 301 10.82 11.95 -26.46
N TRP A 302 11.48 12.65 -25.53
CA TRP A 302 12.80 13.24 -25.75
C TRP A 302 13.95 12.32 -25.29
N ALA A 303 14.02 11.09 -25.80
CA ALA A 303 15.06 10.12 -25.45
C ALA A 303 15.20 9.02 -26.54
N PRO A 304 16.26 8.18 -26.50
CA PRO A 304 16.49 7.17 -27.53
C PRO A 304 15.37 6.13 -27.65
N PRO A 305 15.20 5.49 -28.82
CA PRO A 305 14.12 4.54 -29.07
C PRO A 305 14.04 3.37 -28.07
N GLU A 306 15.16 2.90 -27.54
CA GLU A 306 15.19 1.84 -26.52
C GLU A 306 14.60 2.28 -25.18
N VAL A 307 14.87 3.53 -24.77
CA VAL A 307 14.31 4.13 -23.54
C VAL A 307 12.80 4.32 -23.71
N GLU A 308 12.34 4.74 -24.88
CA GLU A 308 10.91 4.81 -25.21
C GLU A 308 10.26 3.42 -25.20
N ARG A 309 10.88 2.43 -25.84
CA ARG A 309 10.39 1.05 -25.92
C ARG A 309 10.20 0.44 -24.53
N LEU A 310 11.16 0.66 -23.62
CA LEU A 310 11.07 0.19 -22.23
C LEU A 310 10.00 0.94 -21.43
N PHE A 311 9.81 2.24 -21.63
CA PHE A 311 8.70 2.98 -21.01
C PHE A 311 7.33 2.49 -21.51
N ARG A 312 7.19 2.24 -22.82
CA ARG A 312 5.97 1.64 -23.39
C ARG A 312 5.71 0.22 -22.89
N ALA A 313 6.76 -0.57 -22.62
CA ALA A 313 6.62 -1.86 -21.95
C ALA A 313 6.10 -1.73 -20.51
N PHE A 314 6.57 -0.73 -19.75
CA PHE A 314 6.01 -0.38 -18.44
C PHE A 314 4.52 -0.01 -18.53
N LEU A 315 4.13 0.86 -19.47
CA LEU A 315 2.72 1.22 -19.65
C LEU A 315 1.84 0.02 -20.02
N LYS A 316 2.36 -0.95 -20.79
CA LYS A 316 1.65 -2.20 -21.08
C LYS A 316 1.40 -3.04 -19.81
N THR A 317 2.40 -3.16 -18.93
CA THR A 317 2.20 -3.82 -17.62
C THR A 317 1.29 -3.02 -16.67
N ALA A 318 1.26 -1.69 -16.79
CA ALA A 318 0.37 -0.85 -16.00
C ALA A 318 -1.10 -0.97 -16.44
N ALA A 319 -1.36 -1.11 -17.75
CA ALA A 319 -2.69 -1.40 -18.28
C ALA A 319 -3.22 -2.79 -17.86
N GLN A 320 -2.35 -3.78 -17.66
CA GLN A 320 -2.77 -5.08 -17.11
C GLN A 320 -3.33 -4.96 -15.69
N TYR A 321 -2.79 -4.06 -14.86
CA TYR A 321 -3.34 -3.79 -13.53
C TYR A 321 -4.70 -3.08 -13.59
N GLU A 322 -4.85 -2.11 -14.50
CA GLU A 322 -6.12 -1.40 -14.73
C GLU A 322 -7.23 -2.39 -15.14
N ALA A 323 -6.97 -3.29 -16.09
CA ALA A 323 -7.95 -4.29 -16.52
C ALA A 323 -8.37 -5.26 -15.38
N LEU A 324 -7.43 -5.65 -14.51
CA LEU A 324 -7.73 -6.49 -13.33
C LEU A 324 -8.53 -5.72 -12.26
N LEU A 325 -8.26 -4.42 -12.09
CA LEU A 325 -9.05 -3.56 -11.21
C LEU A 325 -10.48 -3.37 -11.77
N ALA A 326 -10.63 -3.16 -13.08
CA ALA A 326 -11.93 -3.05 -13.74
C ALA A 326 -12.79 -4.31 -13.49
N GLN A 327 -12.22 -5.50 -13.70
CA GLN A 327 -12.89 -6.78 -13.42
C GLN A 327 -13.39 -6.88 -11.97
N GLY A 328 -12.58 -6.48 -10.98
CA GLY A 328 -12.99 -6.51 -9.56
C GLY A 328 -14.04 -5.46 -9.19
N VAL A 329 -14.01 -4.29 -9.84
CA VAL A 329 -15.00 -3.22 -9.69
C VAL A 329 -16.34 -3.56 -10.35
N GLU A 330 -16.31 -4.22 -11.51
CA GLU A 330 -17.49 -4.67 -12.27
C GLU A 330 -18.16 -5.88 -11.60
N ALA A 331 -17.38 -6.85 -11.13
CA ALA A 331 -17.89 -7.97 -10.33
C ALA A 331 -18.29 -7.58 -8.89
N ALA A 332 -18.02 -6.34 -8.48
CA ALA A 332 -18.13 -5.83 -7.10
C ALA A 332 -17.40 -6.69 -6.04
N PHE A 333 -16.46 -7.54 -6.46
CA PHE A 333 -15.85 -8.58 -5.63
C PHE A 333 -14.37 -8.81 -5.98
N PHE A 334 -13.54 -8.74 -4.94
CA PHE A 334 -12.08 -8.90 -5.07
C PHE A 334 -11.64 -10.24 -4.48
N SER A 335 -11.83 -11.30 -5.28
CA SER A 335 -11.44 -12.67 -4.93
C SER A 335 -9.94 -12.79 -4.61
N ALA A 336 -9.55 -13.77 -3.79
CA ALA A 336 -8.14 -13.97 -3.46
C ALA A 336 -7.24 -14.21 -4.70
N PRO A 337 -7.65 -15.00 -5.72
CA PRO A 337 -6.92 -15.09 -6.99
C PRO A 337 -6.81 -13.75 -7.73
N LEU A 338 -7.87 -12.93 -7.76
CA LEU A 338 -7.82 -11.62 -8.42
C LEU A 338 -6.87 -10.66 -7.69
N ARG A 339 -6.95 -10.59 -6.36
CA ARG A 339 -6.02 -9.81 -5.52
C ARG A 339 -4.57 -10.28 -5.74
N GLN A 340 -4.33 -11.57 -5.92
CA GLN A 340 -3.00 -12.09 -6.26
C GLN A 340 -2.56 -11.63 -7.66
N SER A 341 -3.40 -11.77 -8.70
CA SER A 341 -3.09 -11.30 -10.05
C SER A 341 -2.80 -9.78 -10.10
N MET A 342 -3.53 -8.98 -9.33
CA MET A 342 -3.28 -7.54 -9.18
C MET A 342 -1.90 -7.29 -8.53
N ASN A 343 -1.56 -7.99 -7.44
CA ASN A 343 -0.24 -7.91 -6.83
C ASN A 343 0.89 -8.32 -7.80
N ASP A 344 0.66 -9.35 -8.62
CA ASP A 344 1.58 -9.82 -9.65
C ASP A 344 1.78 -8.76 -10.75
N ALA A 345 0.70 -8.13 -11.22
CA ALA A 345 0.77 -7.01 -12.17
C ALA A 345 1.56 -5.81 -11.61
N VAL A 346 1.41 -5.46 -10.32
CA VAL A 346 2.23 -4.42 -9.67
C VAL A 346 3.71 -4.79 -9.64
N ARG A 347 4.06 -6.05 -9.35
CA ARG A 347 5.48 -6.50 -9.39
C ARG A 347 6.05 -6.41 -10.81
N ASN A 348 5.29 -6.83 -11.82
CA ASN A 348 5.70 -6.76 -13.23
C ASN A 348 5.86 -5.31 -13.70
N SER A 349 4.94 -4.42 -13.31
CA SER A 349 5.00 -2.98 -13.57
C SER A 349 6.25 -2.34 -12.96
N ARG A 350 6.57 -2.64 -11.70
CA ARG A 350 7.84 -2.19 -11.06
C ARG A 350 9.09 -2.77 -11.76
N ALA A 351 9.06 -4.02 -12.19
CA ALA A 351 10.18 -4.65 -12.89
C ALA A 351 10.44 -4.00 -14.27
N ALA A 352 9.38 -3.68 -15.03
CA ALA A 352 9.46 -2.97 -16.30
C ALA A 352 9.96 -1.53 -16.12
N TYR A 353 9.44 -0.80 -15.12
CA TYR A 353 9.94 0.54 -14.78
C TYR A 353 11.41 0.53 -14.39
N ASN A 354 11.85 -0.44 -13.57
CA ASN A 354 13.25 -0.61 -13.21
C ASN A 354 14.15 -1.00 -14.40
N ALA A 355 13.61 -1.52 -15.50
CA ALA A 355 14.35 -1.70 -16.75
C ALA A 355 14.49 -0.37 -17.51
N PHE A 356 13.40 0.39 -17.65
CA PHE A 356 13.39 1.75 -18.21
C PHE A 356 14.38 2.68 -17.49
N VAL A 357 14.34 2.75 -16.15
CA VAL A 357 15.24 3.60 -15.35
C VAL A 357 16.70 3.21 -15.53
N ARG A 358 17.04 1.91 -15.59
CA ARG A 358 18.42 1.47 -15.85
C ARG A 358 18.89 1.85 -17.26
N ALA A 359 18.04 1.78 -18.27
CA ALA A 359 18.40 2.23 -19.62
C ALA A 359 18.57 3.76 -19.68
N ALA A 360 17.67 4.53 -19.07
CA ALA A 360 17.78 5.99 -19.00
C ALA A 360 19.06 6.43 -18.27
N ASN A 361 19.44 5.75 -17.19
CA ASN A 361 20.66 6.02 -16.42
C ASN A 361 21.97 5.63 -17.14
N ASN A 362 21.90 4.89 -18.25
CA ASN A 362 23.04 4.44 -19.05
C ASN A 362 23.17 5.21 -20.39
N VAL A 363 22.27 6.15 -20.64
CA VAL A 363 22.21 7.03 -21.82
C VAL A 363 22.73 8.45 -21.50
N GLN A 364 22.90 8.74 -20.21
CA GLN A 364 23.50 9.95 -19.64
C GLN A 364 24.98 9.72 -19.30
#